data_AF-A0A6P2D2S3-F1
#
_entry.id   AF-A0A6P2D2S3-F1
#
_cell.length_a   1.000
_cell.length_b   1.000
_cell.length_c   1.000
_cell.angle_alpha   90.00
_cell.angle_beta   90.00
_cell.angle_gamma   90.00
#
_symmetry.space_group_name_H-M   'P 1'
#
loop_
_entity.id
_entity.type
_entity.pdbx_description
1 polymer ?
#
loop_
_entity_poly.entity_id
_entity_poly.type
_entity_poly.pdbx_seq_one_letter_code
_entity_poly.pdbx_strand_id
1 'polypeptide(L)'
;MIDRQSVGSRYTELLLILLGFAVAVGVALTATAAIRAHRNTTIIAAVTVAVAVLFLFRWWLVARGRRWITLTETGFILESRHGTFEFADDEITDLATESAARYSDGVPKAMTRRGVITLLNDRVPFRYEHPLDHPDPLETFLQRVLTDLTDRAEDTLARDETLRGYRWELTFDGLTVRTGRRERYLDIENIAAVEVVGGEVCVWERGETRPSAHIPAGSANALVLLTLLDRIICERGTDPDEAVGGLGRVMFERGRSANPFVLLIITLMFASGGAALGAVAGGLRGAALGIGVFAVICSPVFLAVLLTAGNVFRCHARGVFRRTAWLTRELRFEDVGRFTYAATRSYYNGFYVGTSVRMSFSPRAGVNGRDVSFSISMKNGDDELSRLRDHVSRVVAVHQLQRLERGEKVKWTEGLRFSPEGLEWTSNGNLFTRPVMRLIPYDQILSTDIHEGHFSLYVRSSKKAVYTTPVSASNFFPGLAMLDAIRHPAESHN
;
A
#
# COMPACT_ATOMS: atom_id res chain seq x y z
N MET A 1 -12.37 -30.45 2.06
CA MET A 1 -13.15 -30.11 3.26
C MET A 1 -13.54 -28.66 3.09
N ILE A 2 -14.83 -28.34 3.08
CA ILE A 2 -15.29 -26.96 2.86
C ILE A 2 -15.10 -26.21 4.16
N ASP A 3 -14.16 -25.26 4.18
CA ASP A 3 -13.86 -24.50 5.38
C ASP A 3 -14.93 -23.44 5.63
N ARG A 4 -15.62 -23.58 6.77
CA ARG A 4 -16.58 -22.60 7.28
C ARG A 4 -15.85 -21.33 7.69
N GLN A 5 -16.11 -20.21 7.02
CA GLN A 5 -15.43 -18.93 7.27
C GLN A 5 -16.31 -17.94 8.03
N SER A 6 -15.78 -17.34 9.09
CA SER A 6 -16.46 -16.28 9.83
C SER A 6 -16.27 -14.93 9.12
N VAL A 7 -17.37 -14.36 8.62
CA VAL A 7 -17.35 -13.13 7.80
C VAL A 7 -17.97 -11.90 8.46
N GLY A 8 -18.42 -12.01 9.72
CA GLY A 8 -19.05 -10.92 10.47
C GLY A 8 -18.14 -10.14 11.41
N SER A 9 -18.74 -9.27 12.24
CA SER A 9 -18.04 -8.54 13.31
C SER A 9 -17.29 -9.49 14.26
N ARG A 10 -16.07 -9.08 14.64
CA ARG A 10 -15.22 -9.85 15.57
C ARG A 10 -15.32 -9.29 16.99
N TYR A 11 -15.22 -10.15 18.00
CA TYR A 11 -15.10 -9.70 19.39
C TYR A 11 -13.79 -8.96 19.68
N THR A 12 -12.85 -8.98 18.74
CA THR A 12 -11.59 -8.23 18.80
C THR A 12 -11.75 -6.75 18.39
N GLU A 13 -12.97 -6.25 18.19
CA GLU A 13 -13.19 -4.83 17.96
C GLU A 13 -12.69 -4.02 19.17
N LEU A 14 -11.77 -3.07 18.92
CA LEU A 14 -11.11 -2.27 19.97
C LEU A 14 -12.11 -1.60 20.92
N LEU A 15 -13.21 -1.06 20.38
CA LEU A 15 -14.26 -0.44 21.18
C LEU A 15 -14.88 -1.40 22.20
N LEU A 16 -15.14 -2.65 21.80
CA LEU A 16 -15.70 -3.67 22.69
C LEU A 16 -14.71 -4.02 23.81
N ILE A 17 -13.41 -4.15 23.47
CA ILE A 17 -12.35 -4.40 24.44
C ILE A 17 -12.21 -3.23 25.43
N LEU A 18 -12.20 -1.99 24.93
CA LEU A 18 -12.11 -0.78 25.76
C LEU A 18 -13.32 -0.63 26.68
N LEU A 19 -14.52 -0.89 26.19
CA LEU A 19 -15.73 -0.89 27.00
C LEU A 19 -15.66 -1.98 28.08
N GLY A 20 -15.27 -3.21 27.73
CA GLY A 20 -15.11 -4.31 28.70
C GLY A 20 -14.08 -4.00 29.79
N PHE A 21 -12.95 -3.40 29.41
CA PHE A 21 -11.93 -2.93 30.35
C PHE A 21 -12.47 -1.81 31.26
N ALA A 22 -13.18 -0.83 30.70
CA ALA A 22 -13.78 0.26 31.47
C ALA A 22 -14.84 -0.25 32.47
N VAL A 23 -15.63 -1.26 32.11
CA VAL A 23 -16.53 -1.95 33.05
C VAL A 23 -15.74 -2.59 34.20
N ALA A 24 -14.68 -3.35 33.90
CA ALA A 24 -13.87 -4.01 34.92
C ALA A 24 -13.22 -3.00 35.89
N VAL A 25 -12.65 -1.91 35.38
CA VAL A 25 -12.09 -0.81 36.18
C VAL A 25 -13.19 -0.14 37.02
N GLY A 26 -14.34 0.15 36.41
CA GLY A 26 -15.48 0.75 37.11
C GLY A 26 -15.95 -0.10 38.28
N VAL A 27 -16.08 -1.42 38.10
CA VAL A 27 -16.47 -2.36 39.16
C VAL A 27 -15.45 -2.38 40.30
N ALA A 28 -14.15 -2.40 39.99
CA ALA A 28 -13.09 -2.37 41.00
C ALA A 28 -13.10 -1.05 41.81
N LEU A 29 -13.31 0.09 41.14
CA LEU A 29 -13.42 1.40 41.79
C LEU A 29 -14.66 1.50 42.68
N THR A 30 -15.82 1.02 42.22
CA THR A 30 -17.04 0.98 43.01
C THR A 30 -16.87 0.12 44.27
N ALA A 31 -16.28 -1.07 44.14
CA ALA A 31 -15.99 -1.95 45.28
C ALA A 31 -15.06 -1.29 46.31
N THR A 32 -13.98 -0.66 45.84
CA THR A 32 -13.01 0.03 46.71
C THR A 32 -13.64 1.23 47.41
N ALA A 33 -14.44 2.02 46.70
CA ALA A 33 -15.13 3.19 47.25
C ALA A 33 -16.20 2.78 48.28
N ALA A 34 -16.88 1.64 48.07
CA ALA A 34 -17.85 1.08 49.00
C ALA A 34 -17.17 0.64 50.31
N ILE A 35 -16.01 -0.01 50.24
CA ILE A 35 -15.22 -0.41 51.42
C ILE A 35 -14.78 0.83 52.23
N ARG A 36 -14.47 1.94 51.56
CA ARG A 36 -14.02 3.19 52.20
C ARG A 36 -15.15 4.16 52.58
N ALA A 37 -16.41 3.77 52.42
CA ALA A 37 -17.59 4.59 52.74
C ALA A 37 -17.56 6.01 52.11
N HIS A 38 -17.01 6.16 50.90
CA HIS A 38 -16.92 7.47 50.26
C HIS A 38 -18.29 7.94 49.72
N ARG A 39 -18.60 9.24 49.90
CA ARG A 39 -19.84 9.89 49.44
C ARG A 39 -20.09 9.80 47.92
N ASN A 40 -19.05 9.56 47.12
CA ASN A 40 -19.12 9.50 45.66
C ASN A 40 -19.42 8.11 45.10
N THR A 41 -19.66 7.09 45.95
CA THR A 41 -19.92 5.70 45.54
C THR A 41 -21.07 5.55 44.56
N THR A 42 -22.16 6.31 44.74
CA THR A 42 -23.35 6.27 43.87
C THR A 42 -23.07 6.75 42.45
N ILE A 43 -22.27 7.81 42.30
CA ILE A 43 -21.89 8.35 40.99
C ILE A 43 -21.00 7.36 40.24
N ILE A 44 -19.99 6.80 40.91
CA ILE A 44 -19.09 5.80 40.31
C ILE A 44 -19.89 4.55 39.89
N ALA A 45 -20.79 4.05 40.76
CA ALA A 45 -21.66 2.93 40.43
C ALA A 45 -22.56 3.21 39.20
N ALA A 46 -23.17 4.39 39.14
CA ALA A 46 -24.03 4.78 38.02
C ALA A 46 -23.26 4.83 36.69
N VAL A 47 -22.05 5.40 36.67
CA VAL A 47 -21.19 5.42 35.48
C VAL A 47 -20.77 4.01 35.07
N THR A 48 -20.37 3.16 36.01
CA THR A 48 -20.02 1.76 35.75
C THR A 48 -21.17 0.99 35.11
N VAL A 49 -22.40 1.15 35.64
CA VAL A 49 -23.60 0.50 35.08
C VAL A 49 -23.88 1.01 33.66
N ALA A 50 -23.77 2.32 33.41
CA ALA A 50 -23.96 2.87 32.06
C ALA A 50 -22.95 2.30 31.05
N VAL A 51 -21.67 2.23 31.43
CA VAL A 51 -20.62 1.62 30.59
C VAL A 51 -20.86 0.12 30.38
N ALA A 52 -21.37 -0.59 31.39
CA ALA A 52 -21.72 -2.02 31.28
C ALA A 52 -22.89 -2.26 30.32
N VAL A 53 -23.91 -1.40 30.34
CA VAL A 53 -25.01 -1.45 29.38
C VAL A 53 -24.50 -1.19 27.96
N LEU A 54 -23.62 -0.20 27.76
CA LEU A 54 -23.00 0.05 26.46
C LEU A 54 -22.15 -1.12 25.98
N PHE A 55 -21.39 -1.76 26.87
CA PHE A 55 -20.62 -2.96 26.58
C PHE A 55 -21.54 -4.11 26.15
N LEU A 56 -22.58 -4.44 26.92
CA LEU A 56 -23.52 -5.52 26.62
C LEU A 56 -24.29 -5.25 25.32
N PHE A 57 -24.71 -4.00 25.10
CA PHE A 57 -25.35 -3.59 23.86
C PHE A 57 -24.41 -3.77 22.67
N ARG A 58 -23.14 -3.35 22.78
CA ARG A 58 -22.15 -3.53 21.71
C ARG A 58 -21.82 -5.01 21.49
N TRP A 59 -21.66 -5.78 22.55
CA TRP A 59 -21.45 -7.23 22.49
C TRP A 59 -22.62 -7.92 21.79
N TRP A 60 -23.85 -7.56 22.14
CA TRP A 60 -25.06 -8.05 21.49
C TRP A 60 -25.11 -7.68 20.01
N LEU A 61 -24.73 -6.45 19.62
CA LEU A 61 -24.63 -6.05 18.21
C LEU A 61 -23.59 -6.90 17.45
N VAL A 62 -22.43 -7.16 18.06
CA VAL A 62 -21.39 -8.01 17.46
C VAL A 62 -21.88 -9.46 17.34
N ALA A 63 -22.49 -10.01 18.39
CA ALA A 63 -23.05 -11.36 18.38
C ALA A 63 -24.18 -11.49 17.34
N ARG A 64 -25.04 -10.47 17.22
CA ARG A 64 -26.11 -10.37 16.22
C ARG A 64 -25.58 -10.24 14.80
N GLY A 65 -24.39 -9.66 14.62
CA GLY A 65 -23.72 -9.49 13.33
C GLY A 65 -22.85 -10.68 12.91
N ARG A 66 -22.77 -11.74 13.71
CA ARG A 66 -22.01 -12.95 13.33
C ARG A 66 -22.73 -13.69 12.21
N ARG A 67 -21.94 -14.00 11.19
CA ARG A 67 -22.34 -14.70 9.98
C ARG A 67 -21.19 -15.63 9.59
N TRP A 68 -21.54 -16.82 9.12
CA TRP A 68 -20.59 -17.76 8.56
C TRP A 68 -20.96 -18.03 7.11
N ILE A 69 -19.94 -18.11 6.26
CA ILE A 69 -20.09 -18.50 4.86
C ILE A 69 -19.43 -19.87 4.69
N THR A 70 -20.16 -20.78 4.07
CA THR A 70 -19.70 -22.10 3.66
C THR A 70 -19.87 -22.17 2.14
N LEU A 71 -18.78 -22.33 1.40
CA LEU A 71 -18.81 -22.31 -0.07
C LEU A 71 -19.41 -23.61 -0.63
N THR A 72 -20.25 -23.51 -1.65
CA THR A 72 -20.75 -24.66 -2.42
C THR A 72 -20.23 -24.61 -3.86
N GLU A 73 -20.44 -25.68 -4.62
CA GLU A 73 -19.98 -25.76 -6.02
C GLU A 73 -20.67 -24.71 -6.92
N THR A 74 -21.88 -24.27 -6.59
CA THR A 74 -22.71 -23.36 -7.39
C THR A 74 -23.13 -22.10 -6.64
N GLY A 75 -22.57 -21.87 -5.46
CA GLY A 75 -23.05 -20.80 -4.57
C GLY A 75 -22.36 -20.76 -3.23
N PHE A 76 -23.10 -20.32 -2.22
CA PHE A 76 -22.67 -20.35 -0.83
C PHE A 76 -23.84 -20.46 0.14
N ILE A 77 -23.57 -21.05 1.30
CA ILE A 77 -24.49 -21.12 2.42
C ILE A 77 -24.09 -20.06 3.45
N LEU A 78 -25.02 -19.14 3.73
CA LEU A 78 -24.92 -18.14 4.78
C LEU A 78 -25.64 -18.64 6.04
N GLU A 79 -24.86 -18.99 7.06
CA GLU A 79 -25.39 -19.24 8.39
C GLU A 79 -25.41 -17.95 9.18
N SER A 80 -26.60 -17.55 9.61
CA SER A 80 -26.79 -16.44 10.52
C SER A 80 -27.68 -16.86 11.69
N ARG A 81 -27.85 -15.97 12.66
CA ARG A 81 -28.81 -16.19 13.75
C ARG A 81 -30.27 -16.33 13.30
N HIS A 82 -30.62 -15.89 12.09
CA HIS A 82 -31.99 -15.98 11.57
C HIS A 82 -32.26 -17.31 10.85
N GLY A 83 -31.23 -18.15 10.70
CA GLY A 83 -31.31 -19.40 9.96
C GLY A 83 -30.14 -19.57 9.01
N THR A 84 -30.21 -20.67 8.27
CA THR A 84 -29.29 -21.04 7.21
C THR A 84 -29.95 -20.69 5.88
N PHE A 85 -29.27 -19.89 5.07
CA PHE A 85 -29.74 -19.46 3.76
C PHE A 85 -28.74 -19.96 2.72
N GLU A 86 -29.22 -20.60 1.68
CA GLU A 86 -28.40 -21.00 0.54
C GLU A 86 -28.66 -20.02 -0.58
N PHE A 87 -27.58 -19.53 -1.19
CA PHE A 87 -27.63 -18.61 -2.32
C PHE A 87 -26.84 -19.20 -3.47
N ALA A 88 -27.43 -19.21 -4.65
CA ALA A 88 -26.74 -19.58 -5.88
C ALA A 88 -25.95 -18.38 -6.45
N ASP A 89 -24.94 -18.65 -7.28
CA ASP A 89 -24.10 -17.60 -7.87
C ASP A 89 -24.91 -16.65 -8.77
N ASP A 90 -25.96 -17.15 -9.44
CA ASP A 90 -26.84 -16.36 -10.33
C ASP A 90 -27.73 -15.36 -9.57
N GLU A 91 -28.02 -15.61 -8.30
CA GLU A 91 -28.75 -14.69 -7.41
C GLU A 91 -27.92 -13.47 -6.98
N ILE A 92 -26.59 -13.51 -7.19
CA ILE A 92 -25.71 -12.39 -6.91
C ILE A 92 -25.85 -11.36 -8.02
N THR A 93 -26.22 -10.14 -7.67
CA THR A 93 -26.37 -9.02 -8.61
C THR A 93 -25.13 -8.14 -8.67
N ASP A 94 -24.44 -7.96 -7.54
CA ASP A 94 -23.26 -7.12 -7.46
C ASP A 94 -22.22 -7.66 -6.49
N LEU A 95 -20.95 -7.45 -6.82
CA LEU A 95 -19.82 -7.73 -5.94
C LEU A 95 -19.01 -6.46 -5.69
N ALA A 96 -18.80 -6.16 -4.40
CA ALA A 96 -17.88 -5.13 -3.94
C ALA A 96 -16.82 -5.81 -3.06
N THR A 97 -15.54 -5.75 -3.41
CA THR A 97 -14.49 -6.36 -2.59
C THR A 97 -13.19 -5.58 -2.66
N GLU A 98 -12.49 -5.50 -1.54
CA GLU A 98 -11.16 -4.91 -1.43
C GLU A 98 -10.30 -5.72 -0.45
N SER A 99 -9.00 -5.75 -0.73
CA SER A 99 -7.99 -6.46 0.06
C SER A 99 -6.95 -5.48 0.56
N ALA A 100 -6.57 -5.59 1.82
CA ALA A 100 -5.53 -4.76 2.43
C ALA A 100 -4.61 -5.62 3.30
N ALA A 101 -3.30 -5.49 3.10
CA ALA A 101 -2.32 -6.14 3.95
C ALA A 101 -2.40 -5.60 5.38
N ARG A 102 -2.41 -6.51 6.36
CA ARG A 102 -2.30 -6.20 7.78
C ARG A 102 -0.87 -6.39 8.22
N TYR A 103 -0.32 -5.33 8.80
CA TYR A 103 1.06 -5.28 9.25
C TYR A 103 1.15 -5.52 10.76
N SER A 104 2.16 -6.29 11.18
CA SER A 104 2.68 -6.32 12.55
C SER A 104 4.16 -5.97 12.48
N ASP A 105 4.58 -4.96 13.23
CA ASP A 105 5.98 -4.53 13.28
C ASP A 105 6.59 -4.22 11.90
N GLY A 106 5.80 -3.62 11.02
CA GLY A 106 6.20 -3.30 9.64
C GLY A 106 6.41 -4.52 8.72
N VAL A 107 6.03 -5.72 9.17
CA VAL A 107 5.97 -6.94 8.36
C VAL A 107 4.51 -7.23 8.03
N PRO A 108 4.14 -7.44 6.75
CA PRO A 108 2.79 -7.89 6.44
C PRO A 108 2.64 -9.33 6.97
N LYS A 109 1.62 -9.58 7.80
CA LYS A 109 1.39 -10.88 8.47
C LYS A 109 0.13 -11.59 7.98
N ALA A 110 -0.86 -10.82 7.57
CA ALA A 110 -2.13 -11.33 7.11
C ALA A 110 -2.69 -10.39 6.04
N MET A 111 -3.63 -10.88 5.25
CA MET A 111 -4.45 -10.07 4.35
C MET A 111 -5.84 -9.93 4.97
N THR A 112 -6.33 -8.70 5.07
CA THR A 112 -7.74 -8.44 5.43
C THR A 112 -8.52 -8.21 4.15
N ARG A 113 -9.52 -9.05 3.88
CA ARG A 113 -10.47 -8.81 2.81
C ARG A 113 -11.79 -8.31 3.39
N ARG A 114 -12.37 -7.28 2.78
CA ARG A 114 -13.69 -6.76 3.13
C ARG A 114 -14.50 -6.50 1.87
N GLY A 115 -15.80 -6.65 1.96
CA GLY A 115 -16.67 -6.49 0.81
C GLY A 115 -18.14 -6.63 1.14
N VAL A 116 -18.95 -6.57 0.10
CA VAL A 116 -20.39 -6.78 0.15
C VAL A 116 -20.79 -7.59 -1.08
N ILE A 117 -21.46 -8.71 -0.85
CA ILE A 117 -22.20 -9.44 -1.88
C ILE A 117 -23.62 -8.89 -1.88
N THR A 118 -24.08 -8.35 -3.00
CA THR A 118 -25.45 -7.88 -3.16
C THR A 118 -26.25 -8.94 -3.88
N LEU A 119 -27.39 -9.29 -3.28
CA LEU A 119 -28.38 -10.21 -3.80
C LEU A 119 -29.63 -9.41 -4.17
N LEU A 120 -30.56 -10.00 -4.90
CA LEU A 120 -31.80 -9.32 -5.32
C LEU A 120 -32.54 -8.60 -4.18
N ASN A 121 -32.58 -9.20 -2.98
CA ASN A 121 -33.33 -8.70 -1.83
C ASN A 121 -32.50 -8.52 -0.55
N ASP A 122 -31.18 -8.76 -0.59
CA ASP A 122 -30.34 -8.69 0.61
C ASP A 122 -28.91 -8.23 0.29
N ARG A 123 -28.18 -7.84 1.33
CA ARG A 123 -26.77 -7.48 1.27
C ARG A 123 -26.00 -8.24 2.34
N VAL A 124 -24.98 -8.96 1.90
CA VAL A 124 -24.12 -9.76 2.75
C VAL A 124 -22.75 -9.07 2.83
N PRO A 125 -22.56 -8.11 3.74
CA PRO A 125 -21.22 -7.63 4.05
C PRO A 125 -20.38 -8.78 4.61
N PHE A 126 -19.14 -8.86 4.14
CA PHE A 126 -18.16 -9.79 4.64
C PHE A 126 -16.87 -9.07 5.02
N ARG A 127 -16.22 -9.55 6.08
CA ARG A 127 -14.89 -9.16 6.47
C ARG A 127 -14.18 -10.34 7.11
N TYR A 128 -13.06 -10.74 6.54
CA TYR A 128 -12.22 -11.79 7.10
C TYR A 128 -10.75 -11.44 6.93
N GLU A 129 -9.92 -12.25 7.58
CA GLU A 129 -8.48 -12.09 7.59
C GLU A 129 -7.89 -13.48 7.51
N HIS A 130 -6.93 -13.65 6.61
CA HIS A 130 -6.19 -14.89 6.47
C HIS A 130 -4.69 -14.59 6.52
N PRO A 131 -3.88 -15.47 7.14
CA PRO A 131 -2.42 -15.37 7.09
C PRO A 131 -1.88 -15.36 5.65
N LEU A 132 -0.75 -14.69 5.40
CA LEU A 132 -0.17 -14.63 4.04
C LEU A 132 0.45 -15.94 3.54
N ASP A 133 0.74 -16.86 4.45
CA ASP A 133 1.26 -18.20 4.16
C ASP A 133 0.14 -19.22 3.85
N HIS A 134 -1.12 -18.81 3.90
CA HIS A 134 -2.27 -19.63 3.57
C HIS A 134 -3.00 -19.04 2.35
N PRO A 135 -3.54 -19.88 1.44
CA PRO A 135 -4.36 -19.40 0.35
C PRO A 135 -5.61 -18.69 0.90
N ASP A 136 -6.10 -17.70 0.15
CA ASP A 136 -7.30 -16.98 0.54
C ASP A 136 -8.52 -17.91 0.47
N PRO A 137 -9.22 -18.16 1.60
CA PRO A 137 -10.28 -19.16 1.65
C PRO A 137 -11.51 -18.84 0.80
N LEU A 138 -11.69 -17.58 0.36
CA LEU A 138 -12.80 -17.20 -0.52
C LEU A 138 -12.34 -16.77 -1.91
N GLU A 139 -11.05 -16.85 -2.24
CA GLU A 139 -10.56 -16.32 -3.52
C GLU A 139 -11.18 -17.01 -4.74
N THR A 140 -11.24 -18.35 -4.76
CA THR A 140 -11.86 -19.10 -5.86
C THR A 140 -13.33 -18.72 -6.05
N PHE A 141 -14.08 -18.58 -4.96
CA PHE A 141 -15.49 -18.14 -5.02
C PHE A 141 -15.60 -16.71 -5.56
N LEU A 142 -14.80 -15.77 -5.04
CA LEU A 142 -14.83 -14.38 -5.48
C LEU A 142 -14.42 -14.22 -6.96
N GLN A 143 -13.45 -15.00 -7.42
CA GLN A 143 -13.06 -15.04 -8.83
C GLN A 143 -14.16 -15.62 -9.72
N ARG A 144 -14.82 -16.71 -9.29
CA ARG A 144 -15.95 -17.32 -9.99
C ARG A 144 -17.11 -16.34 -10.15
N VAL A 145 -17.53 -15.71 -9.05
CA VAL A 145 -18.60 -14.70 -9.04
C VAL A 145 -18.22 -13.48 -9.86
N LEU A 146 -16.98 -13.00 -9.78
CA LEU A 146 -16.52 -11.88 -10.59
C LEU A 146 -16.57 -12.21 -12.09
N THR A 147 -16.17 -13.43 -12.47
CA THR A 147 -16.21 -13.90 -13.86
C THR A 147 -17.65 -13.94 -14.37
N ASP A 148 -18.54 -14.61 -13.63
CA ASP A 148 -19.96 -14.70 -14.00
C ASP A 148 -20.64 -13.32 -14.10
N LEU A 149 -20.38 -12.41 -13.15
CA LEU A 149 -20.88 -11.04 -13.22
C LEU A 149 -20.31 -10.26 -14.41
N THR A 150 -19.07 -10.54 -14.81
CA THR A 150 -18.45 -9.92 -15.99
C THR A 150 -19.12 -10.42 -17.27
N ASP A 151 -19.31 -11.73 -17.40
CA ASP A 151 -19.94 -12.33 -18.58
C ASP A 151 -21.40 -11.84 -18.73
N ARG A 152 -22.17 -11.79 -17.62
CA ARG A 152 -23.53 -11.18 -17.63
C ARG A 152 -23.53 -9.70 -17.98
N ALA A 153 -22.49 -8.96 -17.60
CA ALA A 153 -22.35 -7.56 -17.94
C ALA A 153 -22.00 -7.35 -19.41
N GLU A 154 -21.21 -8.24 -20.03
CA GLU A 154 -20.98 -8.27 -21.48
C GLU A 154 -22.29 -8.52 -22.24
N ASP A 155 -23.08 -9.51 -21.83
CA ASP A 155 -24.39 -9.78 -22.42
C ASP A 155 -25.38 -8.60 -22.28
N THR A 156 -25.22 -7.81 -21.21
CA THR A 156 -26.00 -6.59 -20.99
C THR A 156 -25.58 -5.49 -21.96
N LEU A 157 -24.27 -5.24 -22.10
CA LEU A 157 -23.75 -4.26 -23.05
C LEU A 157 -24.03 -4.63 -24.51
N ALA A 158 -23.98 -5.93 -24.85
CA ALA A 158 -24.30 -6.44 -26.18
C ALA A 158 -25.78 -6.21 -26.58
N ARG A 159 -26.66 -6.05 -25.58
CA ARG A 159 -28.08 -5.71 -25.77
C ARG A 159 -28.35 -4.20 -25.73
N ASP A 160 -27.30 -3.37 -25.77
CA ASP A 160 -27.36 -1.91 -25.66
C ASP A 160 -28.01 -1.43 -24.34
N GLU A 161 -27.91 -2.24 -23.28
CA GLU A 161 -28.35 -1.87 -21.93
C GLU A 161 -27.21 -1.23 -21.13
N THR A 162 -27.55 -0.36 -20.17
CA THR A 162 -26.57 0.35 -19.34
C THR A 162 -26.20 -0.47 -18.10
N LEU A 163 -24.91 -0.76 -17.91
CA LEU A 163 -24.38 -1.32 -16.68
C LEU A 163 -24.18 -0.20 -15.65
N ARG A 164 -24.65 -0.39 -14.42
CA ARG A 164 -24.56 0.61 -13.35
C ARG A 164 -23.73 0.10 -12.18
N GLY A 165 -22.98 1.01 -11.55
CA GLY A 165 -22.32 0.77 -10.27
C GLY A 165 -22.32 2.01 -9.39
N TYR A 166 -21.45 2.01 -8.37
CA TYR A 166 -21.39 3.13 -7.44
C TYR A 166 -20.82 4.39 -8.10
N ARG A 167 -21.71 5.32 -8.48
CA ARG A 167 -21.37 6.60 -9.13
C ARG A 167 -20.72 6.46 -10.50
N TRP A 168 -20.97 5.36 -11.19
CA TRP A 168 -20.57 5.22 -12.59
C TRP A 168 -21.63 4.42 -13.35
N GLU A 169 -21.72 4.69 -14.65
CA GLU A 169 -22.61 4.04 -15.60
C GLU A 169 -21.80 3.74 -16.86
N LEU A 170 -21.82 2.51 -17.35
CA LEU A 170 -21.13 2.07 -18.56
C LEU A 170 -22.18 1.70 -19.61
N THR A 171 -22.08 2.33 -20.78
CA THR A 171 -22.81 1.98 -22.00
C THR A 171 -21.84 1.42 -23.02
N PHE A 172 -22.35 0.99 -24.18
CA PHE A 172 -21.50 0.57 -25.30
C PHE A 172 -20.57 1.70 -25.77
N ASP A 173 -21.08 2.94 -25.80
CA ASP A 173 -20.34 4.11 -26.30
C ASP A 173 -19.35 4.72 -25.29
N GLY A 174 -19.52 4.48 -23.99
CA GLY A 174 -18.68 5.14 -23.00
C GLY A 174 -19.01 4.92 -21.54
N LEU A 175 -18.12 5.46 -20.70
CA LEU A 175 -18.17 5.41 -19.25
C LEU A 175 -18.51 6.79 -18.69
N THR A 176 -19.63 6.90 -17.99
CA THR A 176 -19.99 8.10 -17.22
C THR A 176 -19.60 7.92 -15.76
N VAL A 177 -18.81 8.84 -15.18
CA VAL A 177 -18.38 8.81 -13.78
C VAL A 177 -18.80 10.08 -13.05
N ARG A 178 -19.39 9.93 -11.86
CA ARG A 178 -19.87 11.02 -11.00
C ARG A 178 -18.94 11.23 -9.81
N THR A 179 -18.17 12.32 -9.83
CA THR A 179 -17.27 12.72 -8.73
C THR A 179 -17.82 13.95 -8.03
N GLY A 180 -18.51 13.73 -6.91
CA GLY A 180 -19.17 14.81 -6.15
C GLY A 180 -20.36 15.37 -6.93
N ARG A 181 -20.27 16.63 -7.37
CA ARG A 181 -21.28 17.30 -8.21
C ARG A 181 -20.95 17.29 -9.71
N ARG A 182 -19.78 16.78 -10.08
CA ARG A 182 -19.33 16.75 -11.47
C ARG A 182 -19.59 15.38 -12.05
N GLU A 183 -20.21 15.35 -13.21
CA GLU A 183 -20.35 14.18 -14.07
C GLU A 183 -19.37 14.33 -15.22
N ARG A 184 -18.63 13.26 -15.53
CA ARG A 184 -17.68 13.21 -16.64
C ARG A 184 -17.99 11.99 -17.50
N TYR A 185 -18.16 12.22 -18.79
CA TYR A 185 -18.28 11.18 -19.80
C TYR A 185 -16.90 10.87 -20.37
N LEU A 186 -16.57 9.59 -20.51
CA LEU A 186 -15.35 9.07 -21.13
C LEU A 186 -15.75 8.17 -22.29
N ASP A 187 -15.33 8.53 -23.50
CA ASP A 187 -15.56 7.72 -24.70
C ASP A 187 -14.75 6.43 -24.61
N ILE A 188 -15.39 5.28 -24.86
CA ILE A 188 -14.76 3.96 -24.78
C ILE A 188 -13.56 3.86 -25.73
N GLU A 189 -13.62 4.49 -26.90
CA GLU A 189 -12.54 4.50 -27.88
C GLU A 189 -11.32 5.29 -27.38
N ASN A 190 -11.55 6.27 -26.52
CA ASN A 190 -10.51 7.10 -25.93
C ASN A 190 -9.95 6.52 -24.63
N ILE A 191 -10.56 5.52 -24.01
CA ILE A 191 -9.98 4.85 -22.84
C ILE A 191 -8.74 4.05 -23.28
N ALA A 192 -7.59 4.37 -22.70
CA ALA A 192 -6.29 3.76 -23.01
C ALA A 192 -5.85 2.70 -22.01
N ALA A 193 -6.18 2.89 -20.73
CA ALA A 193 -5.78 1.98 -19.65
C ALA A 193 -6.82 1.97 -18.54
N VAL A 194 -6.88 0.86 -17.82
CA VAL A 194 -7.65 0.70 -16.59
C VAL A 194 -6.83 -0.14 -15.60
N GLU A 195 -6.75 0.28 -14.34
CA GLU A 195 -5.93 -0.43 -13.34
C GLU A 195 -6.37 -0.07 -11.91
N VAL A 196 -6.10 -0.95 -10.94
CA VAL A 196 -6.30 -0.66 -9.52
C VAL A 196 -5.06 0.01 -8.93
N VAL A 197 -5.17 1.29 -8.58
CA VAL A 197 -4.14 2.12 -7.98
C VAL A 197 -4.64 2.71 -6.67
N GLY A 198 -3.89 2.56 -5.58
CA GLY A 198 -4.26 3.18 -4.30
C GLY A 198 -5.60 2.73 -3.72
N GLY A 199 -6.12 1.56 -4.14
CA GLY A 199 -7.45 1.09 -3.76
C GLY A 199 -8.59 1.69 -4.59
N GLU A 200 -8.28 2.32 -5.72
CA GLU A 200 -9.24 2.87 -6.68
C GLU A 200 -9.01 2.24 -8.06
N VAL A 201 -10.08 1.90 -8.77
CA VAL A 201 -10.07 1.65 -10.21
C VAL A 201 -9.90 3.00 -10.89
N CYS A 202 -8.74 3.18 -11.50
CA CYS A 202 -8.34 4.36 -12.23
C CYS A 202 -8.52 4.10 -13.73
N VAL A 203 -9.09 5.06 -14.45
CA VAL A 203 -9.29 4.99 -15.91
C VAL A 203 -8.51 6.13 -16.57
N TRP A 204 -7.68 5.83 -17.55
CA TRP A 204 -6.90 6.81 -18.31
C TRP A 204 -7.44 6.95 -19.73
N GLU A 205 -7.58 8.19 -20.21
CA GLU A 205 -7.82 8.48 -21.62
C GLU A 205 -6.50 8.51 -22.41
N ARG A 206 -6.55 8.30 -23.73
CA ARG A 206 -5.41 8.38 -24.64
C ARG A 206 -4.75 9.76 -24.54
N GLY A 207 -3.43 9.77 -24.38
CA GLY A 207 -2.64 10.99 -24.23
C GLY A 207 -2.63 11.58 -22.82
N GLU A 208 -3.45 11.09 -21.89
CA GLU A 208 -3.49 11.59 -20.52
C GLU A 208 -2.52 10.85 -19.61
N THR A 209 -1.64 11.61 -18.95
CA THR A 209 -0.71 11.04 -17.95
C THR A 209 -1.42 10.68 -16.65
N ARG A 210 -2.54 11.34 -16.33
CA ARG A 210 -3.29 11.15 -15.08
C ARG A 210 -4.60 10.43 -15.34
N PRO A 211 -5.11 9.68 -14.35
CA PRO A 211 -6.43 9.09 -14.47
C PRO A 211 -7.49 10.17 -14.68
N SER A 212 -8.33 9.95 -15.68
CA SER A 212 -9.51 10.76 -15.99
C SER A 212 -10.66 10.49 -15.02
N ALA A 213 -10.72 9.28 -14.46
CA ALA A 213 -11.70 8.86 -13.46
C ALA A 213 -11.08 8.01 -12.35
N HIS A 214 -11.68 8.11 -11.16
CA HIS A 214 -11.35 7.36 -9.95
C HIS A 214 -12.62 6.75 -9.36
N ILE A 215 -12.64 5.42 -9.24
CA ILE A 215 -13.77 4.67 -8.71
C ILE A 215 -13.24 3.81 -7.56
N PRO A 216 -13.78 3.89 -6.32
CA PRO A 216 -13.28 3.06 -5.23
C PRO A 216 -13.35 1.57 -5.59
N ALA A 217 -12.24 0.83 -5.51
CA ALA A 217 -12.19 -0.57 -5.94
C ALA A 217 -13.10 -1.47 -5.09
N GLY A 218 -13.33 -1.10 -3.82
CA GLY A 218 -14.29 -1.76 -2.93
C GLY A 218 -15.74 -1.32 -3.12
N SER A 219 -16.10 -0.67 -4.23
CA SER A 219 -17.49 -0.28 -4.54
C SER A 219 -18.18 -1.29 -5.46
N ALA A 220 -19.52 -1.24 -5.54
CA ALA A 220 -20.31 -2.20 -6.30
C ALA A 220 -19.88 -2.25 -7.77
N ASN A 221 -19.54 -3.46 -8.23
CA ASN A 221 -19.12 -3.79 -9.59
C ASN A 221 -17.90 -3.05 -10.11
N ALA A 222 -17.10 -2.39 -9.24
CA ALA A 222 -15.90 -1.69 -9.68
C ALA A 222 -14.87 -2.64 -10.33
N LEU A 223 -14.73 -3.86 -9.79
CA LEU A 223 -13.86 -4.88 -10.39
C LEU A 223 -14.44 -5.49 -11.66
N VAL A 224 -15.77 -5.57 -11.80
CA VAL A 224 -16.42 -5.97 -13.06
C VAL A 224 -16.12 -4.93 -14.14
N LEU A 225 -16.29 -3.64 -13.83
CA LEU A 225 -15.92 -2.55 -14.71
C LEU A 225 -14.44 -2.63 -15.14
N LEU A 226 -13.54 -2.87 -14.19
CA LEU A 226 -12.11 -3.06 -14.47
C LEU A 226 -11.89 -4.17 -15.50
N THR A 227 -12.45 -5.36 -15.27
CA THR A 227 -12.27 -6.52 -16.17
C THR A 227 -12.89 -6.28 -17.55
N LEU A 228 -14.07 -5.67 -17.64
CA LEU A 228 -14.71 -5.33 -18.91
C LEU A 228 -13.86 -4.35 -19.73
N LEU A 229 -13.44 -3.24 -19.11
CA LEU A 229 -12.62 -2.25 -19.79
C LEU A 229 -11.28 -2.83 -20.22
N ASP A 230 -10.66 -3.68 -19.39
CA ASP A 230 -9.41 -4.36 -19.71
C ASP A 230 -9.56 -5.27 -20.95
N ARG A 231 -10.62 -6.10 -21.01
CA ARG A 231 -10.95 -6.90 -22.20
C ARG A 231 -11.11 -6.03 -23.45
N ILE A 232 -11.89 -4.94 -23.37
CA ILE A 232 -12.10 -3.99 -24.48
C ILE A 232 -10.80 -3.30 -24.92
N ILE A 233 -9.88 -2.99 -24.00
CA ILE A 233 -8.56 -2.42 -24.32
C ILE A 233 -7.67 -3.47 -25.01
N CYS A 234 -7.63 -4.70 -24.49
CA CYS A 234 -6.83 -5.79 -25.04
C CYS A 234 -7.26 -6.16 -26.47
N GLU A 235 -8.56 -6.24 -26.75
CA GLU A 235 -9.09 -6.54 -28.09
C GLU A 235 -8.67 -5.48 -29.13
N ARG A 236 -8.51 -4.23 -28.72
CA ARG A 236 -8.02 -3.14 -29.59
C ARG A 236 -6.52 -3.20 -29.87
N GLY A 237 -5.76 -4.02 -29.13
CA GLY A 237 -4.31 -4.17 -29.31
C GLY A 237 -3.50 -2.88 -29.12
N THR A 238 -4.04 -1.90 -28.38
CA THR A 238 -3.36 -0.62 -28.13
C THR A 238 -2.39 -0.77 -26.96
N ASP A 239 -1.10 -0.47 -27.16
CA ASP A 239 -0.18 -0.34 -26.02
C ASP A 239 -0.60 0.87 -25.17
N PRO A 240 -1.05 0.67 -23.91
CA PRO A 240 -1.53 1.75 -23.05
C PRO A 240 -0.47 2.84 -22.82
N ASP A 241 0.82 2.50 -22.93
CA ASP A 241 1.92 3.41 -22.62
C ASP A 241 2.52 4.11 -23.86
N GLU A 242 2.17 3.67 -25.07
CA GLU A 242 2.66 4.31 -26.30
C GLU A 242 1.94 5.65 -26.56
N ALA A 243 0.66 5.76 -26.18
CA ALA A 243 -0.13 6.97 -26.34
C ALA A 243 0.29 8.13 -25.42
N VAL A 244 0.96 7.83 -24.30
CA VAL A 244 1.33 8.81 -23.27
C VAL A 244 2.83 9.04 -23.33
N GLY A 245 3.25 9.97 -24.20
CA GLY A 245 4.67 10.28 -24.43
C GLY A 245 5.48 10.51 -23.13
N GLY A 246 6.79 10.25 -23.20
CA GLY A 246 7.71 10.54 -22.11
C GLY A 246 7.88 9.40 -21.11
N LEU A 247 7.12 9.42 -20.01
CA LEU A 247 7.23 8.49 -18.86
C LEU A 247 6.09 7.48 -18.76
N GLY A 248 5.06 7.57 -19.61
CA GLY A 248 3.83 6.80 -19.50
C GLY A 248 2.86 7.34 -18.43
N ARG A 249 1.82 6.57 -18.16
CA ARG A 249 0.76 6.91 -17.19
C ARG A 249 1.25 6.93 -15.74
N VAL A 250 0.66 7.76 -14.89
CA VAL A 250 0.97 7.84 -13.46
C VAL A 250 0.36 6.64 -12.74
N MET A 251 1.21 5.74 -12.24
CA MET A 251 0.82 4.55 -11.49
C MET A 251 0.52 4.85 -10.04
N PHE A 252 1.21 5.82 -9.43
CA PHE A 252 0.83 6.35 -8.12
C PHE A 252 1.53 7.68 -7.85
N GLU A 253 0.91 8.49 -7.00
CA GLU A 253 1.46 9.75 -6.52
C GLU A 253 1.69 9.69 -5.00
N ARG A 254 2.84 10.20 -4.56
CA ARG A 254 3.18 10.41 -3.14
C ARG A 254 3.63 11.86 -2.97
N GLY A 255 2.71 12.69 -2.49
CA GLY A 255 3.02 14.02 -1.98
C GLY A 255 3.23 13.98 -0.48
N ARG A 256 4.17 14.78 0.04
CA ARG A 256 4.10 15.16 1.46
C ARG A 256 3.04 16.24 1.60
N SER A 257 1.76 15.85 1.56
CA SER A 257 0.72 16.77 1.99
C SER A 257 0.89 16.96 3.49
N ALA A 258 1.52 18.07 3.90
CA ALA A 258 1.42 18.51 5.27
C ALA A 258 -0.09 18.57 5.58
N ASN A 259 -0.55 17.78 6.53
CA ASN A 259 -1.96 17.79 6.89
C ASN A 259 -2.31 19.23 7.29
N PRO A 260 -3.15 19.95 6.53
CA PRO A 260 -3.42 21.36 6.81
C PRO A 260 -4.02 21.55 8.20
N PHE A 261 -4.64 20.50 8.75
CA PHE A 261 -5.14 20.47 10.11
C PHE A 261 -4.01 20.47 11.17
N VAL A 262 -2.91 19.76 10.92
CA VAL A 262 -1.72 19.80 11.81
C VAL A 262 -1.12 21.21 11.78
N LEU A 263 -1.05 21.84 10.60
CA LEU A 263 -0.61 23.23 10.50
C LEU A 263 -1.55 24.16 11.27
N LEU A 264 -2.86 24.00 11.11
CA LEU A 264 -3.85 24.76 11.86
C LEU A 264 -3.69 24.61 13.37
N ILE A 265 -3.54 23.37 13.88
CA ILE A 265 -3.32 23.11 15.31
C ILE A 265 -2.06 23.80 15.80
N ILE A 266 -0.95 23.66 15.07
CA ILE A 266 0.32 24.30 15.42
C ILE A 266 0.14 25.82 15.47
N THR A 267 -0.44 26.42 14.41
CA THR A 267 -0.71 27.86 14.35
C THR A 267 -1.61 28.32 15.50
N LEU A 268 -2.64 27.55 15.86
CA LEU A 268 -3.61 27.90 16.90
C LEU A 268 -3.02 27.73 18.31
N MET A 269 -2.21 26.69 18.54
CA MET A 269 -1.42 26.54 19.77
C MET A 269 -0.47 27.72 19.97
N PHE A 270 0.29 28.08 18.94
CA PHE A 270 1.23 29.20 19.04
C PHE A 270 0.51 30.56 19.14
N ALA A 271 -0.64 30.75 18.46
CA ALA A 271 -1.41 31.99 18.53
C ALA A 271 -2.00 32.19 19.92
N SER A 272 -2.53 31.11 20.52
CA SER A 272 -3.03 31.15 21.90
C SER A 272 -1.91 31.41 22.91
N GLY A 273 -0.73 30.82 22.72
CA GLY A 273 0.47 31.11 23.52
C GLY A 273 0.95 32.56 23.40
N GLY A 274 0.98 33.11 22.18
CA GLY A 274 1.35 34.50 21.93
C GLY A 274 0.36 35.51 22.54
N ALA A 275 -0.94 35.22 22.45
CA ALA A 275 -1.98 36.04 23.08
C ALA A 275 -1.89 36.01 24.61
N ALA A 276 -1.63 34.84 25.20
CA ALA A 276 -1.42 34.70 26.65
C ALA A 276 -0.18 35.48 27.13
N LEU A 277 0.95 35.39 26.41
CA LEU A 277 2.16 36.17 26.70
C LEU A 277 1.93 37.68 26.55
N GLY A 278 1.22 38.11 25.51
CA GLY A 278 0.88 39.52 25.29
C GLY A 278 -0.05 40.10 26.36
N ALA A 279 -0.99 39.30 26.88
CA ALA A 279 -1.87 39.69 27.98
C ALA A 279 -1.10 39.88 29.30
N VAL A 280 -0.08 39.06 29.56
CA VAL A 280 0.78 39.19 30.75
C VAL A 280 1.72 40.40 30.66
N ALA A 281 2.14 40.79 29.45
CA ALA A 281 3.09 41.89 29.23
C ALA A 281 2.47 43.32 29.24
N GLY A 282 1.18 43.45 29.55
CA GLY A 282 0.59 44.74 29.95
C GLY A 282 0.40 45.81 28.86
N GLY A 283 -0.12 45.45 27.68
CA GLY A 283 -0.70 46.43 26.73
C GLY A 283 -0.48 46.15 25.24
N LEU A 284 -0.95 47.07 24.38
CA LEU A 284 -0.84 46.99 22.91
C LEU A 284 0.60 46.79 22.39
N ARG A 285 1.60 47.38 23.07
CA ARG A 285 3.02 47.18 22.75
C ARG A 285 3.50 45.76 23.07
N GLY A 286 2.99 45.15 24.14
CA GLY A 286 3.25 43.75 24.48
C GLY A 286 2.61 42.79 23.47
N ALA A 287 1.41 43.11 22.98
CA ALA A 287 0.75 42.35 21.92
C ALA A 287 1.53 42.41 20.59
N ALA A 288 1.99 43.60 20.17
CA ALA A 288 2.79 43.75 18.95
C ALA A 288 4.12 42.98 19.02
N LEU A 289 4.81 43.03 20.16
CA LEU A 289 6.05 42.29 20.37
C LEU A 289 5.79 40.77 20.40
N GLY A 290 4.69 40.33 21.03
CA GLY A 290 4.24 38.94 21.01
C GLY A 290 3.93 38.42 19.61
N ILE A 291 3.25 39.22 18.78
CA ILE A 291 2.97 38.90 17.36
C ILE A 291 4.27 38.83 16.55
N GLY A 292 5.20 39.77 16.77
CA GLY A 292 6.49 39.77 16.08
C GLY A 292 7.32 38.52 16.39
N VAL A 293 7.44 38.15 17.68
CA VAL A 293 8.12 36.92 18.11
C VAL A 293 7.40 35.68 17.54
N PHE A 294 6.07 35.65 17.56
CA PHE A 294 5.28 34.57 16.97
C PHE A 294 5.54 34.41 15.46
N ALA A 295 5.56 35.51 14.70
CA ALA A 295 5.82 35.46 13.26
C ALA A 295 7.22 34.90 12.97
N VAL A 296 8.22 35.26 13.78
CA VAL A 296 9.58 34.73 13.64
C VAL A 296 9.65 33.24 13.99
N ILE A 297 8.96 32.79 15.04
CA ILE A 297 8.95 31.36 15.45
C ILE A 297 8.16 30.49 14.46
N CYS A 298 7.03 31.00 13.94
CA CYS A 298 6.18 30.24 13.03
C CYS A 298 6.67 30.27 11.58
N SER A 299 7.44 31.30 11.18
CA SER A 299 7.95 31.44 9.81
C SER A 299 8.74 30.21 9.32
N PRO A 300 9.68 29.62 10.09
CA PRO A 300 10.35 28.39 9.70
C PRO A 300 9.42 27.19 9.51
N VAL A 301 8.39 27.04 10.35
CA VAL A 301 7.41 25.94 10.24
C VAL A 301 6.53 26.13 9.01
N PHE A 302 6.04 27.35 8.79
CA PHE A 302 5.26 27.69 7.61
C PHE A 302 6.08 27.52 6.33
N LEU A 303 7.33 27.98 6.32
CA LEU A 303 8.25 27.79 5.21
C LEU A 303 8.52 26.31 4.97
N ALA A 304 8.79 25.51 6.01
CA ALA A 304 8.97 24.07 5.87
C ALA A 304 7.73 23.38 5.28
N VAL A 305 6.54 23.83 5.65
CA VAL A 305 5.29 23.30 5.08
C VAL A 305 5.12 23.70 3.62
N LEU A 306 5.38 24.97 3.28
CA LEU A 306 5.32 25.44 1.90
C LEU A 306 6.33 24.72 1.00
N LEU A 307 7.55 24.49 1.51
CA LEU A 307 8.59 23.74 0.81
C LEU A 307 8.25 22.24 0.65
N THR A 308 7.51 21.66 1.60
CA THR A 308 7.09 20.25 1.53
C THR A 308 5.82 20.04 0.70
N ALA A 309 4.92 21.01 0.65
CA ALA A 309 3.71 20.97 -0.17
C ALA A 309 4.03 20.90 -1.68
N GLY A 310 5.16 21.48 -2.09
CA GLY A 310 5.65 21.37 -3.48
C GLY A 310 6.43 20.09 -3.80
N ASN A 311 6.64 19.19 -2.83
CA ASN A 311 7.40 17.95 -3.01
C ASN A 311 6.47 16.79 -3.38
N VAL A 312 6.33 16.57 -4.68
CA VAL A 312 5.50 15.51 -5.26
C VAL A 312 6.40 14.50 -5.95
N PHE A 313 6.29 13.25 -5.55
CA PHE A 313 6.87 12.11 -6.25
C PHE A 313 5.77 11.36 -6.99
N ARG A 314 5.98 11.09 -8.28
CA ARG A 314 5.10 10.27 -9.10
C ARG A 314 5.89 9.09 -9.64
N CYS A 315 5.33 7.91 -9.46
CA CYS A 315 5.73 6.78 -10.24
C CYS A 315 4.88 6.75 -11.50
N HIS A 316 5.53 6.70 -12.65
CA HIS A 316 4.89 6.43 -13.92
C HIS A 316 5.18 4.99 -14.35
N ALA A 317 4.48 4.49 -15.36
CA ALA A 317 4.67 3.14 -15.88
C ALA A 317 6.10 2.91 -16.41
N ARG A 318 6.72 3.93 -17.03
CA ARG A 318 8.06 3.83 -17.64
C ARG A 318 9.13 4.64 -16.93
N GLY A 319 8.83 5.26 -15.80
CA GLY A 319 9.82 6.07 -15.09
C GLY A 319 9.32 6.72 -13.82
N VAL A 320 10.15 7.60 -13.27
CA VAL A 320 9.82 8.36 -12.06
C VAL A 320 9.95 9.85 -12.33
N PHE A 321 9.04 10.61 -11.72
CA PHE A 321 9.01 12.05 -11.76
C PHE A 321 9.03 12.58 -10.34
N ARG A 322 9.85 13.60 -10.10
CA ARG A 322 9.86 14.34 -8.84
C ARG A 322 9.83 15.83 -9.10
N ARG A 323 8.82 16.50 -8.55
CA ARG A 323 8.77 17.95 -8.44
C ARG A 323 9.08 18.33 -7.01
N THR A 324 10.00 19.28 -6.86
CA THR A 324 10.24 20.03 -5.62
C THR A 324 9.86 21.49 -5.87
N ALA A 325 9.91 22.34 -4.83
CA ALA A 325 9.61 23.77 -4.99
C ALA A 325 10.47 24.47 -6.06
N TRP A 326 11.69 23.97 -6.33
CA TRP A 326 12.65 24.63 -7.22
C TRP A 326 13.03 23.83 -8.46
N LEU A 327 12.81 22.51 -8.45
CA LEU A 327 13.33 21.63 -9.48
C LEU A 327 12.39 20.48 -9.78
N THR A 328 12.17 20.27 -11.06
CA THR A 328 11.57 19.07 -11.63
C THR A 328 12.68 18.13 -12.12
N ARG A 329 12.58 16.85 -11.79
CA ARG A 329 13.46 15.78 -12.27
C ARG A 329 12.62 14.63 -12.77
N GLU A 330 13.04 14.04 -13.88
CA GLU A 330 12.45 12.85 -14.44
C GLU A 330 13.55 11.88 -14.85
N LEU A 331 13.26 10.59 -14.77
CA LEU A 331 14.16 9.54 -15.21
C LEU A 331 13.34 8.32 -15.64
N ARG A 332 13.55 7.86 -16.87
CA ARG A 332 12.96 6.60 -17.35
C ARG A 332 13.65 5.41 -16.71
N PHE A 333 12.92 4.32 -16.53
CA PHE A 333 13.47 3.09 -15.93
C PHE A 333 14.59 2.48 -16.79
N GLU A 334 14.47 2.55 -18.12
CA GLU A 334 15.50 2.11 -19.09
C GLU A 334 16.82 2.91 -18.99
N ASP A 335 16.75 4.12 -18.43
CA ASP A 335 17.90 5.00 -18.26
C ASP A 335 18.53 4.90 -16.86
N VAL A 336 17.94 4.12 -15.96
CA VAL A 336 18.49 3.91 -14.61
C VAL A 336 19.72 3.00 -14.70
N GLY A 337 20.89 3.54 -14.36
CA GLY A 337 22.13 2.76 -14.24
C GLY A 337 22.42 2.30 -12.83
N ARG A 338 21.88 3.01 -11.83
CA ARG A 338 22.00 2.64 -10.43
C ARG A 338 20.70 2.87 -9.68
N PHE A 339 20.27 1.86 -8.94
CA PHE A 339 19.08 1.89 -8.10
C PHE A 339 19.44 1.50 -6.66
N THR A 340 18.99 2.31 -5.71
CA THR A 340 19.16 2.02 -4.27
C THR A 340 17.79 2.09 -3.60
N TYR A 341 17.48 1.07 -2.80
CA TYR A 341 16.28 1.00 -1.98
C TYR A 341 16.68 0.69 -0.54
N ALA A 342 16.19 1.49 0.41
CA ALA A 342 16.37 1.27 1.84
C ALA A 342 15.03 1.41 2.55
N ALA A 343 14.66 0.42 3.35
CA ALA A 343 13.51 0.48 4.23
C ALA A 343 13.98 0.26 5.67
N THR A 344 13.88 1.29 6.51
CA THR A 344 14.28 1.25 7.91
C THR A 344 13.04 1.30 8.78
N ARG A 345 12.80 0.22 9.54
CA ARG A 345 11.75 0.19 10.57
C ARG A 345 12.24 0.92 11.81
N SER A 346 11.42 1.80 12.33
CA SER A 346 11.68 2.55 13.55
C SER A 346 10.86 1.98 14.69
N TYR A 347 11.51 1.78 15.83
CA TYR A 347 10.87 1.34 17.08
C TYR A 347 11.12 2.39 18.17
N TYR A 348 10.11 2.62 19.01
CA TYR A 348 10.22 3.45 20.21
C TYR A 348 9.71 2.64 21.40
N ASN A 349 10.57 2.40 22.40
CA ASN A 349 10.27 1.54 23.54
C ASN A 349 9.76 0.13 23.14
N GLY A 350 10.35 -0.46 22.10
CA GLY A 350 9.94 -1.76 21.56
C GLY A 350 8.67 -1.74 20.68
N PHE A 351 7.95 -0.62 20.62
CA PHE A 351 6.78 -0.48 19.75
C PHE A 351 7.18 0.05 18.39
N TYR A 352 6.71 -0.61 17.34
CA TYR A 352 6.89 -0.15 15.97
C TYR A 352 6.13 1.18 15.73
N VAL A 353 6.88 2.23 15.37
CA VAL A 353 6.32 3.58 15.13
C VAL A 353 6.14 3.90 13.65
N GLY A 354 6.83 3.19 12.76
CA GLY A 354 6.72 3.37 11.32
C GLY A 354 7.92 2.84 10.55
N THR A 355 7.82 2.87 9.23
CA THR A 355 8.89 2.53 8.29
C THR A 355 9.26 3.77 7.50
N SER A 356 10.56 4.06 7.44
CA SER A 356 11.13 5.06 6.55
C SER A 356 11.65 4.37 5.29
N VAL A 357 11.07 4.70 4.14
CA VAL A 357 11.51 4.20 2.83
C VAL A 357 12.32 5.30 2.15
N ARG A 358 13.48 4.94 1.59
CA ARG A 358 14.32 5.80 0.76
C ARG A 358 14.66 5.08 -0.54
N MET A 359 14.46 5.76 -1.65
CA MET A 359 14.83 5.31 -2.98
C MET A 359 15.74 6.33 -3.65
N SER A 360 16.70 5.88 -4.45
CA SER A 360 17.45 6.73 -5.36
C SER A 360 17.65 6.06 -6.71
N PHE A 361 17.38 6.81 -7.76
CA PHE A 361 17.53 6.43 -9.16
C PHE A 361 18.61 7.34 -9.75
N SER A 362 19.71 6.76 -10.18
CA SER A 362 20.79 7.48 -10.86
C SER A 362 20.85 7.08 -12.33
N PRO A 363 21.01 8.04 -13.25
CA PRO A 363 21.11 7.75 -14.67
C PRO A 363 22.34 6.89 -14.96
N ARG A 364 22.25 6.04 -15.99
CA ARG A 364 23.40 5.32 -16.54
C ARG A 364 24.41 6.29 -17.15
N ALA A 365 25.67 5.87 -17.21
CA ALA A 365 26.71 6.65 -17.88
C ALA A 365 26.31 6.94 -19.33
N GLY A 366 26.44 8.20 -19.76
CA GLY A 366 26.08 8.64 -21.10
C GLY A 366 24.63 9.12 -21.26
N VAL A 367 23.74 8.90 -20.29
CA VAL A 367 22.40 9.50 -20.31
C VAL A 367 22.40 10.87 -19.64
N ASN A 368 21.87 11.86 -20.34
CA ASN A 368 21.59 13.18 -19.79
C ASN A 368 20.40 13.09 -18.82
N GLY A 369 20.68 12.91 -17.54
CA GLY A 369 19.68 12.86 -16.48
C GLY A 369 20.26 13.37 -15.16
N ARG A 370 19.38 13.64 -14.18
CA ARG A 370 19.77 13.97 -12.80
C ARG A 370 19.25 12.90 -11.88
N ASP A 371 19.98 12.63 -10.79
CA ASP A 371 19.54 11.71 -9.75
C ASP A 371 18.13 12.08 -9.24
N VAL A 372 17.22 11.11 -9.23
CA VAL A 372 15.93 11.23 -8.58
C VAL A 372 16.03 10.53 -7.23
N SER A 373 15.79 11.24 -6.13
CA SER A 373 15.73 10.63 -4.80
C SER A 373 14.33 10.80 -4.21
N PHE A 374 13.87 9.82 -3.44
CA PHE A 374 12.59 9.87 -2.76
C PHE A 374 12.75 9.32 -1.35
N SER A 375 12.07 9.94 -0.38
CA SER A 375 12.04 9.44 0.99
C SER A 375 10.73 9.80 1.67
N ILE A 376 10.11 8.80 2.29
CA ILE A 376 8.84 8.92 2.99
C ILE A 376 8.87 8.08 4.27
N SER A 377 8.25 8.60 5.33
CA SER A 377 7.98 7.85 6.56
C SER A 377 6.49 7.54 6.61
N MET A 378 6.17 6.29 6.87
CA MET A 378 4.80 5.77 6.86
C MET A 378 4.57 4.88 8.07
N LYS A 379 3.33 4.81 8.56
CA LYS A 379 3.01 4.00 9.73
C LYS A 379 3.16 2.51 9.43
N ASN A 380 2.76 2.06 8.25
CA ASN A 380 2.85 0.66 7.82
C ASN A 380 3.79 0.53 6.62
N GLY A 381 3.95 -0.68 6.07
CA GLY A 381 4.58 -0.82 4.74
C GLY A 381 3.69 -0.23 3.64
N ASP A 382 4.28 -0.10 2.45
CA ASP A 382 3.60 0.36 1.24
C ASP A 382 3.94 -0.64 0.13
N ASP A 383 2.92 -1.41 -0.26
CA ASP A 383 3.04 -2.47 -1.26
C ASP A 383 3.36 -1.89 -2.64
N GLU A 384 2.90 -0.66 -2.95
CA GLU A 384 3.20 -0.01 -4.23
C GLU A 384 4.69 0.34 -4.33
N LEU A 385 5.31 0.80 -3.23
CA LEU A 385 6.75 1.04 -3.18
C LEU A 385 7.57 -0.25 -3.28
N SER A 386 7.06 -1.35 -2.74
CA SER A 386 7.70 -2.66 -2.86
C SER A 386 7.61 -3.19 -4.30
N ARG A 387 6.44 -3.08 -4.95
CA ARG A 387 6.27 -3.40 -6.37
C ARG A 387 7.16 -2.54 -7.26
N LEU A 388 7.26 -1.23 -6.98
CA LEU A 388 8.16 -0.32 -7.68
C LEU A 388 9.63 -0.77 -7.55
N ARG A 389 10.07 -1.14 -6.34
CA ARG A 389 11.41 -1.69 -6.11
C ARG A 389 11.65 -2.90 -6.99
N ASP A 390 10.72 -3.84 -7.03
CA ASP A 390 10.89 -5.10 -7.77
C ASP A 390 10.88 -4.87 -9.28
N HIS A 391 9.97 -4.03 -9.78
CA HIS A 391 9.89 -3.65 -11.19
C HIS A 391 11.20 -2.99 -11.67
N VAL A 392 11.65 -1.94 -10.98
CA VAL A 392 12.89 -1.22 -11.35
C VAL A 392 14.09 -2.13 -11.26
N SER A 393 14.13 -3.02 -10.27
CA SER A 393 15.22 -3.98 -10.12
C SER A 393 15.29 -4.94 -11.30
N ARG A 394 14.15 -5.45 -11.80
CA ARG A 394 14.10 -6.28 -13.01
C ARG A 394 14.57 -5.52 -14.25
N VAL A 395 14.08 -4.30 -14.47
CA VAL A 395 14.51 -3.48 -15.63
C VAL A 395 16.02 -3.25 -15.63
N VAL A 396 16.58 -2.86 -14.48
CA VAL A 396 18.03 -2.65 -14.35
C VAL A 396 18.80 -3.97 -14.50
N ALA A 397 18.28 -5.08 -13.96
CA ALA A 397 18.88 -6.41 -14.07
C ALA A 397 18.97 -6.88 -15.53
N VAL A 398 17.94 -6.65 -16.36
CA VAL A 398 17.95 -7.00 -17.79
C VAL A 398 19.10 -6.31 -18.53
N HIS A 399 19.28 -5.00 -18.33
CA HIS A 399 20.40 -4.27 -18.94
C HIS A 399 21.77 -4.74 -18.42
N GLN A 400 21.85 -5.11 -17.15
CA GLN A 400 23.06 -5.65 -16.56
C GLN A 400 23.38 -7.05 -17.12
N LEU A 401 22.38 -7.90 -17.32
CA LEU A 401 22.52 -9.22 -17.92
C LEU A 401 23.02 -9.13 -19.38
N GLN A 402 22.45 -8.24 -20.18
CA GLN A 402 22.90 -7.97 -21.55
C GLN A 402 24.37 -7.51 -21.65
N ARG A 403 24.89 -6.87 -20.59
CA ARG A 403 26.31 -6.51 -20.51
C ARG A 403 27.16 -7.71 -20.14
N LEU A 404 26.69 -8.53 -19.19
CA LEU A 404 27.36 -9.76 -18.80
C LEU A 404 27.49 -10.74 -19.97
N GLU A 405 26.44 -10.89 -20.77
CA GLU A 405 26.42 -11.73 -21.98
C GLU A 405 27.43 -11.27 -23.04
N ARG A 406 27.76 -9.97 -23.06
CA ARG A 406 28.82 -9.41 -23.91
C ARG A 406 30.23 -9.59 -23.32
N GLY A 407 30.36 -10.36 -22.24
CA GLY A 407 31.62 -10.60 -21.53
C GLY A 407 32.04 -9.45 -20.61
N GLU A 408 31.20 -8.43 -20.42
CA GLU A 408 31.53 -7.33 -19.51
C GLU A 408 31.31 -7.73 -18.05
N LYS A 409 32.20 -7.27 -17.17
CA LYS A 409 31.97 -7.40 -15.71
C LYS A 409 30.98 -6.34 -15.23
N VAL A 410 30.02 -6.74 -14.40
CA VAL A 410 28.99 -5.84 -13.88
C VAL A 410 29.11 -5.69 -12.38
N LYS A 411 29.23 -4.44 -11.90
CA LYS A 411 29.28 -4.15 -10.46
C LYS A 411 27.90 -4.37 -9.83
N TRP A 412 27.79 -5.33 -8.90
CA TRP A 412 26.59 -5.55 -8.09
C TRP A 412 26.60 -4.63 -6.88
N THR A 413 27.59 -4.74 -6.01
CA THR A 413 27.76 -3.88 -4.83
C THR A 413 29.22 -3.38 -4.77
N GLU A 414 29.63 -2.69 -3.70
CA GLU A 414 31.05 -2.34 -3.52
C GLU A 414 31.97 -3.57 -3.45
N GLY A 415 31.46 -4.70 -2.93
CA GLY A 415 32.24 -5.92 -2.72
C GLY A 415 31.98 -7.06 -3.71
N LEU A 416 30.95 -6.95 -4.56
CA LEU A 416 30.53 -7.99 -5.50
C LEU A 416 30.48 -7.50 -6.95
N ARG A 417 30.94 -8.33 -7.87
CA ARG A 417 30.82 -8.12 -9.32
C ARG A 417 30.41 -9.42 -10.00
N PHE A 418 29.49 -9.32 -10.94
CA PHE A 418 29.18 -10.40 -11.86
C PHE A 418 30.27 -10.50 -12.94
N SER A 419 30.69 -11.73 -13.21
CA SER A 419 31.53 -12.12 -14.34
C SER A 419 30.87 -13.29 -15.08
N PRO A 420 31.19 -13.53 -16.36
CA PRO A 420 30.63 -14.67 -17.10
C PRO A 420 30.85 -16.02 -16.38
N GLU A 421 31.98 -16.15 -15.68
CA GLU A 421 32.38 -17.39 -15.00
C GLU A 421 31.79 -17.54 -13.59
N GLY A 422 31.27 -16.47 -12.99
CA GLY A 422 30.78 -16.49 -11.62
C GLY A 422 30.68 -15.13 -10.94
N LEU A 423 30.55 -15.13 -9.62
CA LEU A 423 30.60 -13.92 -8.79
C LEU A 423 32.02 -13.66 -8.28
N GLU A 424 32.60 -12.54 -8.70
CA GLU A 424 33.83 -12.02 -8.10
C GLU A 424 33.47 -11.29 -6.81
N TRP A 425 34.01 -11.77 -5.70
CA TRP A 425 33.86 -11.10 -4.41
C TRP A 425 35.21 -10.69 -3.85
N THR A 426 35.20 -9.51 -3.22
CA THR A 426 36.38 -8.97 -2.56
C THR A 426 36.24 -9.23 -1.07
N SER A 427 37.11 -10.07 -0.51
CA SER A 427 37.15 -10.26 0.93
C SER A 427 37.61 -8.96 1.58
N ASN A 428 36.85 -8.47 2.56
CA ASN A 428 37.33 -7.39 3.43
C ASN A 428 38.52 -7.94 4.21
N GLY A 429 39.74 -7.64 3.75
CA GLY A 429 40.95 -7.91 4.50
C GLY A 429 40.96 -7.07 5.77
N ASN A 430 41.74 -7.51 6.77
CA ASN A 430 42.12 -6.62 7.85
C ASN A 430 42.82 -5.38 7.28
N LEU A 431 42.87 -4.27 8.03
CA LEU A 431 43.42 -2.97 7.60
C LEU A 431 44.82 -3.06 6.93
N PHE A 432 45.58 -4.13 7.20
CA PHE A 432 46.94 -4.36 6.68
C PHE A 432 47.03 -5.36 5.51
N THR A 433 45.94 -6.03 5.14
CA THR A 433 45.96 -7.06 4.09
C THR A 433 45.29 -6.52 2.83
N ARG A 434 45.98 -6.64 1.68
CA ARG A 434 45.39 -6.27 0.39
C ARG A 434 44.13 -7.12 0.14
N PRO A 435 43.02 -6.53 -0.31
CA PRO A 435 41.82 -7.26 -0.67
C PRO A 435 42.14 -8.32 -1.74
N VAL A 436 41.81 -9.58 -1.46
CA VAL A 436 41.96 -10.69 -2.41
C VAL A 436 40.61 -10.88 -3.11
N MET A 437 40.62 -10.78 -4.44
CA MET A 437 39.46 -11.17 -5.25
C MET A 437 39.40 -12.69 -5.33
N ARG A 438 38.21 -13.24 -5.10
CA ARG A 438 37.91 -14.65 -5.26
C ARG A 438 36.73 -14.80 -6.22
N LEU A 439 36.82 -15.75 -7.13
CA LEU A 439 35.73 -16.12 -8.03
C LEU A 439 34.90 -17.24 -7.39
N ILE A 440 33.59 -17.04 -7.33
CA ILE A 440 32.61 -18.05 -6.89
C ILE A 440 31.83 -18.47 -8.14
N PRO A 441 32.07 -19.66 -8.70
CA PRO A 441 31.27 -20.20 -9.79
C PRO A 441 29.78 -20.25 -9.41
N TYR A 442 28.88 -19.98 -10.37
CA TYR A 442 27.43 -19.88 -10.09
C TYR A 442 26.84 -21.17 -9.52
N ASP A 443 27.35 -22.34 -9.94
CA ASP A 443 26.95 -23.67 -9.46
C ASP A 443 27.37 -23.94 -8.00
N GLN A 444 28.34 -23.20 -7.49
CA GLN A 444 28.82 -23.29 -6.10
C GLN A 444 27.99 -22.46 -5.12
N ILE A 445 27.11 -21.58 -5.62
CA ILE A 445 26.19 -20.81 -4.79
C ILE A 445 25.12 -21.75 -4.26
N LEU A 446 25.13 -21.98 -2.95
CA LEU A 446 24.19 -22.88 -2.29
C LEU A 446 22.85 -22.17 -2.10
N SER A 447 22.88 -21.04 -1.39
CA SER A 447 21.69 -20.28 -1.05
C SER A 447 22.03 -18.82 -0.79
N THR A 448 20.98 -18.00 -0.77
CA THR A 448 21.00 -16.61 -0.33
C THR A 448 19.97 -16.44 0.77
N ASP A 449 20.27 -15.61 1.75
CA ASP A 449 19.33 -15.27 2.82
C ASP A 449 19.29 -13.75 3.03
N ILE A 450 18.12 -13.23 3.41
CA ILE A 450 17.94 -11.84 3.80
C ILE A 450 17.37 -11.82 5.20
N HIS A 451 18.22 -11.45 6.16
CA HIS A 451 17.86 -11.38 7.58
C HIS A 451 18.20 -10.00 8.14
N GLU A 452 17.23 -9.38 8.83
CA GLU A 452 17.41 -8.07 9.50
C GLU A 452 18.01 -6.95 8.63
N GLY A 453 17.66 -6.94 7.33
CA GLY A 453 18.18 -5.94 6.40
C GLY A 453 19.62 -6.19 5.93
N HIS A 454 20.17 -7.37 6.21
CA HIS A 454 21.42 -7.87 5.66
C HIS A 454 21.16 -9.05 4.72
N PHE A 455 21.85 -9.04 3.59
CA PHE A 455 21.94 -10.17 2.68
C PHE A 455 23.18 -10.99 3.00
N SER A 456 23.03 -12.31 3.01
CA SER A 456 24.10 -13.27 3.20
C SER A 456 24.16 -14.28 2.04
N LEU A 457 25.34 -14.45 1.47
CA LEU A 457 25.62 -15.40 0.38
C LEU A 457 26.33 -16.64 0.95
N TYR A 458 25.79 -17.82 0.68
CA TYR A 458 26.34 -19.10 1.11
C TYR A 458 26.85 -19.91 -0.09
N VAL A 459 28.01 -20.55 0.07
CA VAL A 459 28.61 -21.41 -0.96
C VAL A 459 28.82 -22.81 -0.42
N ARG A 460 28.79 -23.83 -1.28
CA ARG A 460 28.87 -25.25 -0.89
C ARG A 460 30.10 -25.58 -0.04
N SER A 461 31.23 -24.90 -0.27
CA SER A 461 32.49 -25.13 0.44
C SER A 461 32.56 -24.50 1.84
N SER A 462 31.56 -23.72 2.27
CA SER A 462 31.57 -23.00 3.54
C SER A 462 30.24 -23.16 4.30
N LYS A 463 30.34 -23.50 5.59
CA LYS A 463 29.18 -23.51 6.50
C LYS A 463 28.74 -22.10 6.92
N LYS A 464 29.59 -21.09 6.72
CA LYS A 464 29.31 -19.68 7.04
C LYS A 464 29.04 -18.90 5.76
N ALA A 465 28.27 -17.83 5.86
CA ALA A 465 28.13 -16.87 4.77
C ALA A 465 29.52 -16.39 4.35
N VAL A 466 29.83 -16.48 3.06
CA VAL A 466 31.09 -15.96 2.53
C VAL A 466 31.03 -14.47 2.39
N TYR A 467 29.86 -13.90 2.08
CA TYR A 467 29.68 -12.48 1.91
C TYR A 467 28.41 -12.01 2.61
N THR A 468 28.50 -10.87 3.28
CA THR A 468 27.36 -10.19 3.90
C THR A 468 27.38 -8.70 3.53
N THR A 469 26.22 -8.16 3.15
CA THR A 469 26.07 -6.74 2.79
C THR A 469 24.70 -6.22 3.21
N PRO A 470 24.53 -4.94 3.57
CA PRO A 470 23.19 -4.41 3.83
C PRO A 470 22.36 -4.39 2.54
N VAL A 471 21.06 -4.68 2.65
CA VAL A 471 20.13 -4.61 1.50
C VAL A 471 19.92 -3.19 0.97
N SER A 472 20.35 -2.18 1.76
CA SER A 472 20.38 -0.78 1.37
C SER A 472 21.59 -0.39 0.51
N ALA A 473 22.48 -1.34 0.20
CA ALA A 473 23.60 -1.09 -0.69
C ALA A 473 23.10 -0.72 -2.10
N SER A 474 23.85 0.17 -2.76
CA SER A 474 23.63 0.53 -4.16
C SER A 474 23.59 -0.71 -5.03
N ASN A 475 22.60 -0.81 -5.92
CA ASN A 475 22.36 -1.93 -6.85
C ASN A 475 22.10 -3.29 -6.19
N PHE A 476 21.82 -3.34 -4.88
CA PHE A 476 21.53 -4.60 -4.19
C PHE A 476 20.37 -5.39 -4.85
N PHE A 477 19.18 -4.80 -4.94
CA PHE A 477 18.01 -5.48 -5.51
C PHE A 477 18.13 -5.79 -7.01
N PRO A 478 18.63 -4.88 -7.87
CA PRO A 478 18.91 -5.22 -9.27
C PRO A 478 19.84 -6.42 -9.43
N GLY A 479 20.94 -6.47 -8.68
CA GLY A 479 21.83 -7.63 -8.78
C GLY A 479 21.26 -8.89 -8.14
N LEU A 480 20.38 -8.79 -7.13
CA LEU A 480 19.64 -9.96 -6.63
C LEU A 480 18.74 -10.54 -7.73
N ALA A 481 17.96 -9.69 -8.40
CA ALA A 481 17.12 -10.11 -9.54
C ALA A 481 17.97 -10.70 -10.69
N MET A 482 19.15 -10.13 -10.96
CA MET A 482 20.09 -10.67 -11.94
C MET A 482 20.64 -12.05 -11.53
N LEU A 483 20.99 -12.23 -10.26
CA LEU A 483 21.45 -13.52 -9.74
C LEU A 483 20.35 -14.58 -9.85
N ASP A 484 19.10 -14.22 -9.54
CA ASP A 484 17.96 -15.13 -9.66
C ASP A 484 17.73 -15.55 -11.11
N ALA A 485 17.81 -14.60 -12.06
CA ALA A 485 17.69 -14.88 -13.49
C ALA A 485 18.81 -15.81 -14.01
N ILE A 486 20.06 -15.63 -13.55
CA ILE A 486 21.19 -16.49 -13.91
C ILE A 486 21.03 -17.91 -13.36
N ARG A 487 20.53 -18.05 -12.12
CA ARG A 487 20.36 -19.35 -11.47
C ARG A 487 19.13 -20.11 -11.96
N HIS A 488 18.11 -19.42 -12.47
CA HIS A 488 16.84 -19.99 -12.91
C HIS A 488 16.43 -19.47 -14.31
N PRO A 489 17.19 -19.82 -15.36
CA PRO A 489 16.97 -19.27 -16.71
C PRO A 489 15.62 -19.67 -17.31
N ALA A 490 15.06 -20.84 -16.93
CA ALA A 490 13.80 -21.33 -17.47
C ALA A 490 12.54 -20.65 -16.88
N GLU A 491 12.66 -20.03 -15.70
CA GLU A 491 11.52 -19.43 -14.99
C GLU A 491 11.45 -17.90 -15.15
N SER A 492 12.49 -17.26 -15.69
CA SER A 492 12.63 -15.80 -15.72
C SER A 492 12.05 -15.12 -16.98
N HIS A 493 11.50 -15.88 -17.93
CA HIS A 493 10.89 -15.35 -19.16
C HIS A 493 9.36 -15.25 -19.16
N ASN A 494 8.72 -15.64 -18.05
CA ASN A 494 7.30 -15.37 -17.79
C ASN A 494 7.18 -14.21 -16.79
#